data_AF-A0A2U2MUJ1-F1
#
_entry.id   AF-A0A2U2MUJ1-F1
#
_cell.length_a   1.000
_cell.length_b   1.000
_cell.length_c   1.000
_cell.angle_alpha   90.00
_cell.angle_beta   90.00
_cell.angle_gamma   90.00
#
_symmetry.space_group_name_H-M   'P 1'
#
loop_
_entity.id
_entity.type
_entity.pdbx_description
1 polymer ?
#
loop_
_entity_poly.entity_id
_entity_poly.type
_entity_poly.pdbx_seq_one_letter_code
_entity_poly.pdbx_strand_id
1 'polypeptide(L)'
;MTSSAWADWRNMSADELEGLPYMACTWNGTTVQGRLTGRRIGPVTVMGDHDLPVDVIITGRPNTAALAYRSIGVFNPTDHDREGR
;
A
#
# COMPACT_ATOMS: atom_id res chain seq x y z
N MET A 1 -3.72 18.46 16.84
CA MET A 1 -4.04 17.02 17.01
C MET A 1 -3.74 16.38 15.67
N THR A 2 -2.68 15.58 15.61
CA THR A 2 -2.11 14.98 14.40
C THR A 2 -3.08 13.95 13.82
N SER A 3 -3.82 14.31 12.77
CA SER A 3 -4.63 13.34 12.03
C SER A 3 -3.69 12.48 11.20
N SER A 4 -3.64 11.20 11.52
CA SER A 4 -2.60 10.25 11.12
C SER A 4 -2.41 10.08 9.61
N ALA A 5 -1.15 9.98 9.20
CA ALA A 5 -0.58 9.84 7.86
C ALA A 5 -0.98 8.58 7.05
N TRP A 6 -2.16 7.99 7.27
CA TRP A 6 -2.63 6.78 6.59
C TRP A 6 -3.60 7.10 5.46
N ALA A 7 -3.29 6.64 4.25
CA ALA A 7 -4.09 6.87 3.05
C ALA A 7 -5.29 5.90 2.98
N ASP A 8 -6.42 6.35 2.42
CA ASP A 8 -7.52 5.47 2.02
C ASP A 8 -7.21 4.78 0.68
N TRP A 9 -6.21 3.93 0.72
CA TRP A 9 -5.60 3.28 -0.44
C TRP A 9 -6.53 2.36 -1.23
N ARG A 10 -7.68 1.96 -0.66
CA ARG A 10 -8.64 1.07 -1.33
C ARG A 10 -9.30 1.71 -2.55
N ASN A 11 -9.32 3.05 -2.58
CA ASN A 11 -9.91 3.86 -3.64
C ASN A 11 -8.84 4.51 -4.55
N MET A 12 -7.56 4.29 -4.28
CA MET A 12 -6.45 4.83 -5.07
C MET A 12 -6.18 3.95 -6.30
N SER A 13 -5.81 4.57 -7.42
CA SER A 13 -5.30 3.87 -8.60
C SER A 13 -3.90 3.29 -8.34
N ALA A 14 -3.44 2.39 -9.22
CA ALA A 14 -2.09 1.84 -9.13
C ALA A 14 -1.02 2.95 -9.18
N ASP A 15 -1.20 3.94 -10.06
CA ASP A 15 -0.26 5.07 -10.21
C ASP A 15 -0.18 5.93 -8.94
N GLU A 16 -1.31 6.10 -8.23
CA GLU A 16 -1.34 6.81 -6.95
C GLU A 16 -0.70 6.00 -5.81
N LEU A 17 -0.67 4.68 -5.92
CA LEU A 17 -0.03 3.78 -4.94
C LEU A 17 1.48 3.63 -5.17
N GLU A 18 1.97 3.93 -6.38
CA GLU A 18 3.37 3.72 -6.75
C GLU A 18 4.33 4.46 -5.81
N GLY A 19 5.28 3.72 -5.25
CA GLY A 19 6.32 4.24 -4.36
C GLY A 19 5.83 4.57 -2.94
N LEU A 20 4.54 4.47 -2.64
CA LEU A 20 4.04 4.77 -1.30
C LEU A 20 4.57 3.77 -0.27
N PRO A 21 4.95 4.24 0.93
CA PRO A 21 5.31 3.34 2.02
C PRO A 21 4.06 2.59 2.51
N TYR A 22 4.26 1.37 2.98
CA TYR A 22 3.21 0.61 3.64
C TYR A 22 3.74 -0.13 4.87
N MET A 23 2.82 -0.50 5.76
CA MET A 23 3.08 -1.43 6.85
C MET A 23 1.96 -2.46 6.89
N ALA A 24 2.34 -3.73 7.00
CA ALA A 24 1.40 -4.84 7.00
C ALA A 24 1.71 -5.85 8.12
N CYS A 25 0.68 -6.53 8.60
CA CYS A 25 0.80 -7.65 9.52
C CYS A 25 0.45 -8.94 8.78
N THR A 26 1.33 -9.93 8.84
CA THR A 26 1.11 -11.26 8.26
C THR A 26 0.22 -12.10 9.18
N TRP A 27 -0.25 -13.26 8.68
CA TRP A 27 -1.07 -14.18 9.47
C TRP A 27 -0.35 -14.83 10.65
N ASN A 28 0.99 -14.93 10.63
CA ASN A 28 1.78 -15.46 11.73
C ASN A 28 2.19 -14.40 12.77
N GLY A 29 1.71 -13.15 12.60
CA GLY A 29 1.94 -12.05 13.54
C GLY A 29 3.21 -11.24 13.28
N THR A 30 3.97 -11.51 12.21
CA THR A 30 5.10 -10.66 11.85
C THR A 30 4.64 -9.36 11.19
N THR A 31 5.38 -8.28 11.43
CA THR A 31 5.18 -6.98 10.79
C THR A 31 6.18 -6.82 9.65
N VAL A 32 5.68 -6.37 8.50
CA VAL A 32 6.49 -6.02 7.33
C VAL A 32 6.30 -4.54 7.03
N GLN A 33 7.38 -3.88 6.65
CA GLN A 33 7.38 -2.50 6.17
C GLN A 33 8.12 -2.47 4.85
N GLY A 34 7.61 -1.67 3.91
CA GLY A 34 8.20 -1.58 2.59
C GLY A 34 7.60 -0.47 1.76
N ARG A 35 7.85 -0.53 0.46
CA ARG A 35 7.33 0.39 -0.54
C ARG A 35 6.61 -0.38 -1.63
N LEU A 36 5.49 0.18 -2.09
CA LEU A 36 4.70 -0.41 -3.16
C LEU A 36 5.35 -0.14 -4.51
N THR A 37 5.39 -1.15 -5.37
CA THR A 37 5.72 -1.00 -6.78
C THR A 37 4.80 -1.84 -7.66
N GLY A 38 4.31 -1.23 -8.73
CA GLY A 38 3.31 -1.78 -9.61
C GLY A 38 3.91 -2.64 -10.72
N ARG A 39 3.36 -3.83 -10.92
CA ARG A 39 3.58 -4.62 -12.13
C ARG A 39 2.26 -5.07 -12.74
N ARG A 40 2.22 -5.14 -14.07
CA ARG A 40 1.02 -5.55 -14.81
C ARG A 40 1.02 -7.06 -15.05
N ILE A 41 -0.09 -7.71 -14.73
CA ILE A 41 -0.34 -9.12 -15.02
C ILE A 41 -1.65 -9.21 -15.81
N GLY A 42 -1.53 -9.29 -17.14
CA GLY A 42 -2.70 -9.25 -18.03
C GLY A 42 -3.53 -7.96 -17.84
N PRO A 43 -4.83 -8.06 -17.50
CA PRO A 43 -5.69 -6.89 -17.30
C PRO A 43 -5.56 -6.24 -15.92
N VAL A 44 -4.85 -6.84 -14.96
CA VAL A 44 -4.72 -6.32 -13.59
C VAL A 44 -3.35 -5.72 -13.34
N THR A 45 -3.28 -4.73 -12.45
CA THR A 45 -2.02 -4.25 -11.87
C THR A 45 -1.92 -4.75 -10.44
N VAL A 46 -0.77 -5.31 -10.08
CA VAL A 46 -0.45 -5.78 -8.74
C VAL A 46 0.61 -4.87 -8.17
N MET A 47 0.34 -4.29 -7.01
CA MET A 47 1.33 -3.61 -6.19
C MET A 47 2.04 -4.66 -5.34
N GLY A 48 3.31 -4.90 -5.65
CA GLY A 48 4.20 -5.72 -4.84
C GLY A 48 5.05 -4.87 -3.90
N ASP A 49 5.80 -5.54 -3.04
CA ASP A 49 6.91 -4.93 -2.33
C ASP A 49 8.08 -4.68 -3.30
N HIS A 50 8.80 -3.56 -3.12
CA HIS A 50 9.95 -3.23 -3.96
C HIS A 50 11.14 -4.17 -3.77
N ASP A 51 11.40 -4.60 -2.53
CA ASP A 51 12.59 -5.36 -2.15
C ASP A 51 12.30 -6.86 -1.99
N LEU A 52 11.06 -7.22 -1.69
CA LEU A 52 10.63 -8.58 -1.44
C LEU A 52 9.75 -9.11 -2.59
N PRO A 53 9.85 -10.40 -2.96
CA PRO A 53 9.02 -11.00 -3.99
C PRO A 53 7.61 -11.32 -3.45
N VAL A 54 6.91 -10.32 -2.92
CA VAL A 54 5.60 -10.44 -2.28
C VAL A 54 4.60 -9.50 -2.93
N ASP A 55 3.42 -10.05 -3.22
CA ASP A 55 2.28 -9.26 -3.69
C ASP A 55 1.53 -8.70 -2.51
N VAL A 56 1.23 -7.40 -2.57
CA VAL A 56 0.70 -6.64 -1.44
C VAL A 56 -0.75 -6.23 -1.71
N ILE A 57 -1.01 -5.57 -2.83
CA ILE A 57 -2.35 -5.11 -3.24
C ILE A 57 -2.60 -5.51 -4.69
N ILE A 58 -3.74 -6.14 -4.96
CA ILE A 58 -4.23 -6.34 -6.31
C ILE A 58 -5.19 -5.19 -6.62
N THR A 59 -4.89 -4.45 -7.69
CA THR A 59 -5.74 -3.34 -8.12
C THR A 59 -6.81 -3.82 -9.09
N GLY A 60 -8.03 -3.37 -8.85
CA GLY A 60 -9.25 -3.70 -9.58
C GLY A 60 -10.39 -3.16 -8.74
N ARG A 61 -11.25 -2.28 -9.26
CA ARG A 61 -12.12 -1.46 -8.39
C ARG A 61 -13.19 -2.31 -7.67
N PRO A 62 -13.23 -2.35 -6.32
CA PRO A 62 -12.31 -1.75 -5.33
C PRO A 62 -11.06 -2.62 -5.02
N ASN A 63 -9.91 -1.97 -4.76
CA ASN A 63 -8.63 -2.67 -4.57
C ASN A 63 -8.74 -3.74 -3.48
N THR A 64 -8.06 -4.87 -3.67
CA THR A 64 -8.08 -6.01 -2.76
C THR A 64 -6.67 -6.28 -2.22
N ALA A 65 -6.53 -6.41 -0.89
CA ALA A 65 -5.27 -6.83 -0.30
C ALA A 65 -4.95 -8.28 -0.65
N ALA A 66 -3.69 -8.59 -0.89
CA ALA A 66 -3.25 -9.95 -1.15
C ALA A 66 -3.40 -10.84 0.09
N LEU A 67 -3.59 -12.16 -0.14
CA LEU A 67 -3.77 -13.19 0.89
C LEU A 67 -2.63 -13.27 1.92
N ALA A 68 -1.45 -12.75 1.60
CA ALA A 68 -0.27 -12.81 2.46
C ALA A 68 -0.40 -12.01 3.76
N TYR A 69 -1.27 -10.99 3.79
CA TYR A 69 -1.41 -10.10 4.92
C TYR A 69 -2.78 -10.20 5.58
N ARG A 70 -2.77 -10.19 6.92
CA ARG A 70 -3.98 -10.07 7.75
C ARG A 70 -4.51 -8.63 7.77
N SER A 71 -3.61 -7.65 7.74
CA SER A 71 -3.96 -6.23 7.67
C SER A 71 -2.83 -5.43 7.00
N ILE A 72 -3.19 -4.28 6.43
CA ILE A 72 -2.28 -3.35 5.79
C ILE A 72 -2.75 -1.91 5.95
N GLY A 73 -1.82 -1.00 6.16
CA GLY A 73 -2.00 0.41 5.94
C GLY A 73 -0.95 0.95 4.97
N VAL A 74 -1.32 1.96 4.20
CA VAL A 74 -0.45 2.68 3.28
C VAL A 74 -0.31 4.11 3.78
N PHE A 75 0.89 4.67 3.71
CA PHE A 75 1.16 6.01 4.21
C PHE A 75 1.13 7.03 3.07
N ASN A 76 0.51 8.20 3.31
CA ASN A 76 0.61 9.33 2.40
C ASN A 76 1.52 10.42 3.00
N PRO A 77 2.76 10.58 2.52
CA PRO A 77 3.67 11.58 3.07
C PRO A 77 3.22 13.02 2.76
N THR A 78 2.42 13.26 1.70
CA THR A 78 1.99 14.62 1.33
C THR A 78 1.02 15.28 2.32
N ASP A 79 0.35 14.52 3.18
CA ASP A 79 -0.48 15.12 4.23
C ASP A 79 0.35 15.66 5.41
N HIS A 80 1.59 15.20 5.57
CA HIS A 80 2.48 15.66 6.64
C HIS A 80 3.15 17.01 6.34
N ASP A 81 3.28 17.38 5.06
CA ASP A 81 3.92 18.62 4.62
C ASP A 81 2.94 19.80 4.46
N ARG A 82 1.62 19.54 4.41
CA ARG A 82 0.60 20.58 4.26
C ARG A 82 0.22 21.28 5.57
N GLU A 83 0.47 20.66 6.72
CA GLU A 83 0.20 21.26 8.04
C GLU A 83 1.33 22.20 8.53
N GLY A 84 2.42 22.34 7.76
CA GLY A 84 3.61 23.13 8.11
C GLY A 84 3.79 24.45 7.37
N ARG A 85 2.79 24.93 6.61
CA ARG A 85 2.82 26.24 5.92
C ARG A 85 1.68 27.15 6.37
#